data_AF-A0A965AIU2-F1
#
_entry.id   AF-A0A965AIU2-F1
#
_cell.length_a   1.000
_cell.length_b   1.000
_cell.length_c   1.000
_cell.angle_alpha   90.00
_cell.angle_beta   90.00
_cell.angle_gamma   90.00
#
_symmetry.space_group_name_H-M   'P 1'
#
loop_
_entity.id
_entity.type
_entity.pdbx_description
1 polymer ?
#
loop_
_entity_poly.entity_id
_entity_poly.type
_entity_poly.pdbx_seq_one_letter_code
_entity_poly.pdbx_strand_id
1 'polypeptide(L)'
;MFQTAVHGASFRGAPEGKFTLLNRDYDFGGIGGISWRGEFHEGNNPLRRMNLAYMGYAVPLLADGDPAALQAVRRILASLVAQNAWSQPGVFRDVWNAYTASHRMINLLSGLALYRRVDGPVDAEAEREILDHARFCAAFIRANLERDLQFNHLMKNYVALTAYAAMCDSVPPLLAILRDTVPKSIAQNILADGGHAERCPMYHILSLLDVQVFAASNLYPDTWQPMLDDTFARMAAALPAMTLADGDIALMNDSWIGEAPRADAVV
;
A
#
# COMPACT_ATOMS: atom_id res chain seq x y z
N MET A 1 2.31 -2.18 12.00
CA MET A 1 3.57 -1.44 12.26
C MET A 1 3.81 -0.37 11.19
N PHE A 2 3.88 -0.70 9.88
CA PHE A 2 4.07 0.29 8.80
C PHE A 2 3.07 1.46 8.80
N GLN A 3 1.77 1.20 8.66
CA GLN A 3 0.76 2.27 8.59
C GLN A 3 0.63 3.08 9.88
N THR A 4 1.04 2.51 11.02
CA THR A 4 1.13 3.24 12.29
C THR A 4 2.29 4.24 12.28
N ALA A 5 3.41 3.92 11.63
CA ALA A 5 4.51 4.85 11.44
C ALA A 5 4.11 6.04 10.55
N VAL A 6 3.36 5.77 9.48
CA VAL A 6 2.88 6.79 8.53
C VAL A 6 1.80 7.68 9.14
N HIS A 7 0.79 7.10 9.80
CA HIS A 7 -0.36 7.86 10.29
C HIS A 7 -0.25 8.32 11.74
N GLY A 8 0.67 7.75 12.54
CA GLY A 8 0.75 8.04 13.97
C GLY A 8 -0.62 7.82 14.65
N ALA A 9 -1.13 8.85 15.35
CA ALA A 9 -2.47 8.85 15.94
C ALA A 9 -3.56 9.49 15.05
N SER A 10 -3.20 10.09 13.90
CA SER A 10 -4.12 10.86 13.06
C SER A 10 -5.24 10.03 12.43
N PHE A 11 -5.02 8.72 12.25
CA PHE A 11 -6.03 7.80 11.69
C PHE A 11 -7.34 7.78 12.48
N ARG A 12 -7.29 8.11 13.79
CA ARG A 12 -8.48 8.17 14.65
C ARG A 12 -9.48 9.24 14.22
N GLY A 13 -9.05 10.25 13.47
CA GLY A 13 -9.92 11.28 12.90
C GLY A 13 -10.69 10.83 11.65
N ALA A 14 -10.26 9.76 10.97
CA ALA A 14 -10.86 9.36 9.69
C ALA A 14 -12.37 9.03 9.78
N PRO A 15 -12.89 8.38 10.84
CA PRO A 15 -14.34 8.21 11.04
C PRO A 15 -15.13 9.52 11.14
N GLU A 16 -14.48 10.62 11.51
CA GLU A 16 -15.05 11.98 11.56
C GLU A 16 -14.81 12.77 10.26
N GLY A 17 -14.18 12.18 9.25
CA GLY A 17 -13.79 12.88 8.02
C GLY A 17 -12.56 13.80 8.21
N LYS A 18 -11.70 13.52 9.19
CA LYS A 18 -10.45 14.26 9.43
C LYS A 18 -9.25 13.43 9.02
N PHE A 19 -8.33 14.03 8.27
CA PHE A 19 -7.14 13.35 7.74
C PHE A 19 -5.91 14.25 7.82
N THR A 20 -4.78 13.67 8.23
CA THR A 20 -3.46 14.29 8.06
C THR A 20 -2.81 13.70 6.81
N LEU A 21 -2.59 14.52 5.79
CA LEU A 21 -2.05 14.12 4.49
C LEU A 21 -0.76 14.91 4.22
N LEU A 22 0.39 14.23 4.21
CA LEU A 22 1.72 14.84 4.02
C LEU A 22 1.93 16.07 4.93
N ASN A 23 1.78 15.86 6.25
CA ASN A 23 1.93 16.87 7.30
C ASN A 23 0.94 18.05 7.24
N ARG A 24 -0.22 17.85 6.61
CA ARG A 24 -1.29 18.85 6.56
C ARG A 24 -2.63 18.26 6.94
N ASP A 25 -3.31 18.92 7.87
CA ASP A 25 -4.62 18.50 8.35
C ASP A 25 -5.75 19.01 7.45
N TYR A 26 -6.72 18.13 7.23
CA TYR A 26 -7.94 18.38 6.47
C TYR A 26 -9.13 17.91 7.31
N ASP A 27 -10.10 18.79 7.50
CA ASP A 27 -11.40 18.48 8.11
C ASP A 27 -12.48 18.66 7.05
N PHE A 28 -13.13 17.56 6.67
CA PHE A 28 -14.20 17.56 5.69
C PHE A 28 -15.60 17.65 6.32
N GLY A 29 -15.70 17.85 7.64
CA GLY A 29 -16.96 17.95 8.37
C GLY A 29 -17.76 16.64 8.40
N GLY A 30 -17.10 15.50 8.18
CA GLY A 30 -17.71 14.16 8.15
C GLY A 30 -17.39 13.36 6.89
N ILE A 31 -17.66 12.05 6.93
CA ILE A 31 -17.40 11.12 5.81
C ILE A 31 -18.13 11.53 4.53
N GLY A 32 -19.35 12.06 4.65
CA GLY A 32 -20.14 12.53 3.51
C GLY A 32 -19.58 13.78 2.83
N GLY A 33 -18.75 14.56 3.53
CA GLY A 33 -18.12 15.78 3.00
C GLY A 33 -16.74 15.56 2.39
N ILE A 34 -16.19 14.33 2.43
CA ILE A 34 -14.84 14.04 1.93
C ILE A 34 -14.75 14.43 0.45
N SER A 35 -13.86 15.39 0.17
CA SER A 35 -13.58 15.82 -1.21
C SER A 35 -12.37 15.06 -1.74
N TRP A 36 -12.60 13.92 -2.37
CA TRP A 36 -11.51 13.04 -2.88
C TRP A 36 -10.62 13.70 -3.93
N ARG A 37 -11.18 14.65 -4.68
CA ARG A 37 -10.52 15.30 -5.81
C ARG A 37 -10.54 16.82 -5.75
N GLY A 38 -10.80 17.38 -4.56
CA GLY A 38 -10.83 18.81 -4.29
C GLY A 38 -9.46 19.51 -4.42
N GLU A 39 -9.41 20.75 -3.93
CA GLU A 39 -8.17 21.54 -3.91
C GLU A 39 -7.34 21.18 -2.66
N PHE A 40 -6.15 20.62 -2.88
CA PHE A 40 -5.24 20.20 -1.81
C PHE A 40 -3.98 21.08 -1.74
N HIS A 41 -3.87 22.15 -2.53
CA HIS A 41 -2.67 23.01 -2.66
C HIS A 41 -1.41 22.23 -3.00
N GLU A 42 -1.53 21.31 -3.96
CA GLU A 42 -0.48 20.36 -4.35
C GLU A 42 0.08 20.65 -5.76
N GLY A 43 -0.35 21.76 -6.37
CA GLY A 43 0.07 22.15 -7.71
C GLY A 43 -0.27 21.06 -8.73
N ASN A 44 0.73 20.65 -9.51
CA ASN A 44 0.57 19.61 -10.54
C ASN A 44 0.75 18.18 -10.02
N ASN A 45 1.17 17.99 -8.76
CA ASN A 45 1.46 16.67 -8.21
C ASN A 45 0.32 16.19 -7.29
N PRO A 46 -0.45 15.15 -7.65
CA PRO A 46 -1.65 14.76 -6.92
C PRO A 46 -1.40 13.96 -5.63
N LEU A 47 -0.24 14.11 -4.98
CA LEU A 47 0.18 13.22 -3.88
C LEU A 47 -0.78 13.22 -2.68
N ARG A 48 -1.41 14.33 -2.32
CA ARG A 48 -2.35 14.35 -1.18
C ARG A 48 -3.65 13.65 -1.55
N ARG A 49 -4.14 13.85 -2.77
CA ARG A 49 -5.29 13.09 -3.30
C ARG A 49 -5.00 11.60 -3.37
N MET A 50 -3.81 11.23 -3.85
CA MET A 50 -3.35 9.84 -3.88
C MET A 50 -3.25 9.26 -2.46
N ASN A 51 -2.60 9.96 -1.52
CA ASN A 51 -2.44 9.52 -0.13
C ASN A 51 -3.78 9.30 0.58
N LEU A 52 -4.75 10.20 0.36
CA LEU A 52 -6.12 10.03 0.85
C LEU A 52 -6.75 8.76 0.25
N ALA A 53 -6.58 8.55 -1.06
CA ALA A 53 -7.11 7.42 -1.82
C ALA A 53 -6.36 6.09 -1.57
N TYR A 54 -5.16 6.11 -0.97
CA TYR A 54 -4.44 4.91 -0.53
C TYR A 54 -5.12 4.23 0.66
N MET A 55 -5.93 4.95 1.43
CA MET A 55 -6.66 4.41 2.60
C MET A 55 -5.74 3.74 3.63
N GLY A 56 -4.51 4.23 3.82
CA GLY A 56 -3.55 3.68 4.79
C GLY A 56 -4.09 3.64 6.23
N TYR A 57 -4.94 4.62 6.58
CA TYR A 57 -5.64 4.71 7.85
C TYR A 57 -6.59 3.53 8.14
N ALA A 58 -7.03 2.78 7.13
CA ALA A 58 -7.88 1.60 7.32
C ALA A 58 -7.16 0.49 8.10
N VAL A 59 -5.84 0.36 7.94
CA VAL A 59 -5.06 -0.69 8.63
C VAL A 59 -5.07 -0.52 10.15
N PRO A 60 -4.65 0.63 10.74
CA PRO A 60 -4.71 0.82 12.17
C PRO A 60 -6.14 0.96 12.72
N LEU A 61 -7.10 1.49 11.94
CA LEU A 61 -8.51 1.54 12.36
C LEU A 61 -9.09 0.15 12.63
N LEU A 62 -8.78 -0.81 11.74
CA LEU A 62 -9.34 -2.15 11.80
C LEU A 62 -8.56 -3.10 12.73
N ALA A 63 -7.38 -2.68 13.19
CA ALA A 63 -6.47 -3.53 13.95
C ALA A 63 -7.01 -3.97 15.33
N ASP A 64 -7.88 -3.17 15.94
CA ASP A 64 -8.43 -3.41 17.28
C ASP A 64 -9.78 -4.17 17.26
N GLY A 65 -10.29 -4.54 16.07
CA GLY A 65 -11.53 -5.34 15.95
C GLY A 65 -12.82 -4.56 16.23
N ASP A 66 -12.77 -3.21 16.26
CA ASP A 66 -13.94 -2.37 16.51
C ASP A 66 -14.93 -2.39 15.33
N PRO A 67 -16.18 -2.88 15.52
CA PRO A 67 -17.17 -2.91 14.44
C PRO A 67 -17.56 -1.50 13.95
N ALA A 68 -17.46 -0.46 14.80
CA ALA A 68 -17.69 0.91 14.37
C ALA A 68 -16.60 1.39 13.39
N ALA A 69 -15.36 0.95 13.57
CA ALA A 69 -14.26 1.21 12.65
C ALA A 69 -14.47 0.50 11.31
N LEU A 70 -14.96 -0.75 11.31
CA LEU A 70 -15.34 -1.46 10.08
C LEU A 70 -16.42 -0.71 9.30
N GLN A 71 -17.47 -0.25 9.97
CA GLN A 71 -18.51 0.56 9.34
C GLN A 71 -18.00 1.94 8.88
N ALA A 72 -17.04 2.55 9.57
CA ALA A 72 -16.41 3.78 9.13
C ALA A 72 -15.61 3.57 7.83
N VAL A 73 -14.75 2.54 7.76
CA VAL A 73 -13.98 2.20 6.56
C VAL A 73 -14.91 1.89 5.39
N ARG A 74 -15.97 1.11 5.60
CA ARG A 74 -16.99 0.84 4.59
C ARG A 74 -17.61 2.12 4.03
N ARG A 75 -18.05 3.05 4.90
CA ARG A 75 -18.66 4.33 4.47
C ARG A 75 -17.67 5.25 3.74
N ILE A 76 -16.40 5.29 4.18
CA ILE A 76 -15.35 6.04 3.50
C ILE A 76 -15.12 5.44 2.10
N LEU A 77 -15.05 4.11 1.98
CA LEU A 77 -14.93 3.44 0.70
C LEU A 77 -16.13 3.72 -0.22
N ALA A 78 -17.36 3.65 0.29
CA ALA A 78 -18.56 3.99 -0.47
C ALA A 78 -18.54 5.43 -0.98
N SER A 79 -18.05 6.38 -0.17
CA SER A 79 -17.85 7.78 -0.57
C SER A 79 -16.84 7.91 -1.72
N LEU A 80 -15.71 7.17 -1.68
CA LEU A 80 -14.74 7.13 -2.77
C LEU A 80 -15.39 6.64 -4.06
N VAL A 81 -16.11 5.51 -4.01
CA VAL A 81 -16.73 4.90 -5.19
C VAL A 81 -17.78 5.82 -5.80
N ALA A 82 -18.63 6.43 -4.97
CA ALA A 82 -19.71 7.31 -5.43
C ALA A 82 -19.19 8.57 -6.16
N GLN A 83 -18.06 9.12 -5.74
CA GLN A 83 -17.52 10.36 -6.31
C GLN A 83 -16.53 10.14 -7.47
N ASN A 84 -15.98 8.94 -7.63
CA ASN A 84 -14.84 8.69 -8.52
C ASN A 84 -15.13 7.62 -9.58
N ALA A 85 -16.29 7.73 -10.24
CA ALA A 85 -16.59 6.96 -11.44
C ALA A 85 -15.54 7.23 -12.54
N TRP A 86 -15.24 6.22 -13.36
CA TRP A 86 -14.23 6.32 -14.43
C TRP A 86 -14.54 7.35 -15.52
N SER A 87 -15.80 7.77 -15.64
CA SER A 87 -16.22 8.86 -16.52
C SER A 87 -15.81 10.25 -15.99
N GLN A 88 -15.39 10.36 -14.73
CA GLN A 88 -15.01 11.63 -14.14
C GLN A 88 -13.67 12.13 -14.71
N PRO A 89 -13.61 13.37 -15.25
CA PRO A 89 -12.40 13.89 -15.86
C PRO A 89 -11.21 13.86 -14.91
N GLY A 90 -10.08 13.29 -15.34
CA GLY A 90 -8.83 13.25 -14.58
C GLY A 90 -8.76 12.20 -13.47
N VAL A 91 -9.76 11.34 -13.28
CA VAL A 91 -9.80 10.36 -12.19
C VAL A 91 -8.65 9.34 -12.25
N PHE A 92 -8.15 9.06 -13.44
CA PHE A 92 -6.99 8.18 -13.65
C PHE A 92 -5.66 8.83 -13.25
N ARG A 93 -5.63 10.15 -13.00
CA ARG A 93 -4.42 10.85 -12.56
C ARG A 93 -4.16 10.65 -11.06
N ASP A 94 -5.21 10.54 -10.25
CA ASP A 94 -5.13 10.61 -8.80
C ASP A 94 -5.71 9.36 -8.10
N VAL A 95 -7.00 9.08 -8.28
CA VAL A 95 -7.74 8.06 -7.53
C VAL A 95 -7.66 6.67 -8.18
N TRP A 96 -7.63 6.63 -9.50
CA TRP A 96 -7.62 5.42 -10.34
C TRP A 96 -6.36 5.33 -11.22
N ASN A 97 -5.17 5.54 -10.66
CA ASN A 97 -3.94 4.96 -11.24
C ASN A 97 -3.62 3.62 -10.56
N ALA A 98 -2.77 2.79 -11.17
CA ALA A 98 -2.53 1.44 -10.68
C ALA A 98 -1.80 1.45 -9.33
N TYR A 99 -0.92 2.42 -9.09
CA TYR A 99 -0.19 2.61 -7.84
C TYR A 99 -1.13 2.94 -6.67
N THR A 100 -2.03 3.92 -6.84
CA THR A 100 -3.08 4.26 -5.87
C THR A 100 -4.00 3.09 -5.62
N ALA A 101 -4.46 2.40 -6.67
CA ALA A 101 -5.29 1.21 -6.53
C ALA A 101 -4.55 0.07 -5.79
N SER A 102 -3.25 -0.08 -6.01
CA SER A 102 -2.40 -1.06 -5.34
C SER A 102 -2.31 -0.82 -3.85
N HIS A 103 -1.96 0.41 -3.43
CA HIS A 103 -1.92 0.80 -2.02
C HIS A 103 -3.28 0.63 -1.36
N ARG A 104 -4.36 1.11 -1.99
CA ARG A 104 -5.73 0.95 -1.48
C ARG A 104 -6.10 -0.50 -1.26
N MET A 105 -5.83 -1.36 -2.23
CA MET A 105 -6.12 -2.79 -2.12
C MET A 105 -5.33 -3.45 -0.99
N ILE A 106 -4.01 -3.20 -0.91
CA ILE A 106 -3.17 -3.74 0.16
C ILE A 106 -3.69 -3.30 1.53
N ASN A 107 -4.00 -2.02 1.72
CA ASN A 107 -4.43 -1.47 3.00
C ASN A 107 -5.79 -2.00 3.43
N LEU A 108 -6.76 -2.09 2.52
CA LEU A 108 -8.08 -2.66 2.81
C LEU A 108 -8.00 -4.15 3.18
N LEU A 109 -7.25 -4.94 2.40
CA LEU A 109 -7.06 -6.37 2.67
C LEU A 109 -6.31 -6.61 3.98
N SER A 110 -5.25 -5.84 4.24
CA SER A 110 -4.47 -5.94 5.47
C SER A 110 -5.29 -5.56 6.69
N GLY A 111 -6.05 -4.45 6.62
CA GLY A 111 -6.93 -4.02 7.70
C GLY A 111 -8.00 -5.07 8.01
N LEU A 112 -8.66 -5.62 6.98
CA LEU A 112 -9.65 -6.68 7.17
C LEU A 112 -9.04 -7.96 7.74
N ALA A 113 -7.83 -8.35 7.32
CA ALA A 113 -7.12 -9.49 7.88
C ALA A 113 -6.80 -9.29 9.37
N LEU A 114 -6.39 -8.07 9.77
CA LEU A 114 -6.15 -7.74 11.18
C LEU A 114 -7.44 -7.78 12.00
N TYR A 115 -8.53 -7.21 11.47
CA TYR A 115 -9.85 -7.24 12.11
C TYR A 115 -10.31 -8.67 12.42
N ARG A 116 -10.19 -9.57 11.44
CA ARG A 116 -10.51 -10.99 11.60
C ARG A 116 -9.58 -11.69 12.58
N ARG A 117 -8.28 -11.36 12.58
CA ARG A 117 -7.27 -11.97 13.45
C ARG A 117 -7.53 -11.73 14.94
N VAL A 118 -8.17 -10.61 15.29
CA VAL A 118 -8.53 -10.28 16.68
C VAL A 118 -10.00 -10.63 17.00
N ASP A 119 -10.61 -11.50 16.19
CA ASP A 119 -12.01 -11.93 16.33
C ASP A 119 -13.02 -10.77 16.36
N GLY A 120 -12.78 -9.74 15.55
CA GLY A 120 -13.72 -8.63 15.35
C GLY A 120 -15.11 -9.13 14.92
N PRO A 121 -16.22 -8.55 15.41
CA PRO A 121 -17.57 -9.01 15.09
C PRO A 121 -17.83 -9.07 13.58
N VAL A 122 -18.35 -10.20 13.10
CA VAL A 122 -18.62 -10.39 11.67
C VAL A 122 -19.68 -9.42 11.18
N ASP A 123 -19.38 -8.73 10.07
CA ASP A 123 -20.33 -7.93 9.32
C ASP A 123 -20.25 -8.30 7.84
N ALA A 124 -21.06 -9.29 7.45
CA ALA A 124 -20.98 -9.90 6.13
C ALA A 124 -21.27 -8.90 4.98
N GLU A 125 -21.98 -7.80 5.25
CA GLU A 125 -22.23 -6.77 4.24
C GLU A 125 -21.01 -5.87 4.08
N ALA A 126 -20.46 -5.36 5.17
CA ALA A 126 -19.27 -4.50 5.13
C ALA A 126 -18.06 -5.24 4.55
N GLU A 127 -17.82 -6.47 4.99
CA GLU A 127 -16.72 -7.28 4.49
C GLU A 127 -16.87 -7.59 3.00
N ARG A 128 -18.09 -7.91 2.54
CA ARG A 128 -18.36 -8.16 1.13
C ARG A 128 -18.06 -6.95 0.26
N GLU A 129 -18.48 -5.76 0.66
CA GLU A 129 -18.20 -4.53 -0.11
C GLU A 129 -16.71 -4.22 -0.22
N ILE A 130 -15.96 -4.41 0.88
CA ILE A 130 -14.51 -4.22 0.88
C ILE A 130 -13.83 -5.24 -0.05
N LEU A 131 -14.23 -6.51 0.03
CA LEU A 131 -13.67 -7.58 -0.80
C LEU A 131 -14.04 -7.42 -2.29
N ASP A 132 -15.26 -6.98 -2.59
CA ASP A 132 -15.69 -6.69 -3.96
C ASP A 132 -14.88 -5.55 -4.56
N HIS A 133 -14.61 -4.49 -3.79
CA HIS A 133 -13.74 -3.41 -4.23
C HIS A 133 -12.29 -3.86 -4.40
N ALA A 134 -11.77 -4.72 -3.51
CA ALA A 134 -10.43 -5.29 -3.65
C ALA A 134 -10.32 -6.14 -4.93
N ARG A 135 -11.30 -6.98 -5.24
CA ARG A 135 -11.39 -7.74 -6.49
C ARG A 135 -11.40 -6.81 -7.70
N PHE A 136 -12.18 -5.71 -7.63
CA PHE A 136 -12.21 -4.71 -8.69
C PHE A 136 -10.86 -4.00 -8.88
N CYS A 137 -10.18 -3.66 -7.79
CA CYS A 137 -8.81 -3.12 -7.83
C CYS A 137 -7.84 -4.11 -8.46
N ALA A 138 -7.88 -5.40 -8.10
CA ALA A 138 -7.02 -6.43 -8.69
C ALA A 138 -7.20 -6.52 -10.21
N ALA A 139 -8.44 -6.52 -10.69
CA ALA A 139 -8.74 -6.52 -12.12
C ALA A 139 -8.20 -5.25 -12.81
N PHE A 140 -8.42 -4.08 -12.20
CA PHE A 140 -7.93 -2.81 -12.72
C PHE A 140 -6.39 -2.76 -12.80
N ILE A 141 -5.69 -3.10 -11.72
CA ILE A 141 -4.22 -3.10 -11.65
C ILE A 141 -3.65 -4.05 -12.69
N ARG A 142 -4.22 -5.26 -12.82
CA ARG A 142 -3.77 -6.25 -13.80
C ARG A 142 -3.88 -5.73 -15.24
N ALA A 143 -4.90 -4.94 -15.55
CA ALA A 143 -5.11 -4.35 -16.87
C ALA A 143 -4.24 -3.11 -17.12
N ASN A 144 -3.77 -2.43 -16.07
CA ASN A 144 -3.13 -1.12 -16.14
C ASN A 144 -1.75 -1.07 -15.43
N LEU A 145 -1.00 -2.18 -15.44
CA LEU A 145 0.33 -2.25 -14.83
C LEU A 145 1.20 -1.05 -15.26
N GLU A 146 1.84 -0.38 -14.30
CA GLU A 146 2.63 0.85 -14.53
C GLU A 146 4.00 0.55 -15.16
N ARG A 147 3.97 0.18 -16.44
CA ARG A 147 5.16 -0.12 -17.24
C ARG A 147 5.91 1.12 -17.72
N ASP A 148 5.31 2.30 -17.59
CA ASP A 148 5.93 3.56 -18.00
C ASP A 148 6.84 4.12 -16.91
N LEU A 149 6.40 4.09 -15.64
CA LEU A 149 7.21 4.51 -14.49
C LEU A 149 8.19 3.41 -14.02
N GLN A 150 7.78 2.14 -14.10
CA GLN A 150 8.56 0.96 -13.72
C GLN A 150 8.98 0.97 -12.24
N PHE A 151 10.10 0.32 -11.90
CA PHE A 151 10.72 0.27 -10.57
C PHE A 151 9.71 0.10 -9.41
N ASN A 152 9.73 0.97 -8.41
CA ASN A 152 8.90 0.86 -7.21
C ASN A 152 7.40 0.86 -7.53
N HIS A 153 6.95 1.60 -8.55
CA HIS A 153 5.56 1.68 -8.99
C HIS A 153 5.07 0.32 -9.54
N LEU A 154 5.84 -0.26 -10.48
CA LEU A 154 5.51 -1.56 -11.06
C LEU A 154 5.64 -2.69 -10.04
N MET A 155 6.68 -2.64 -9.19
CA MET A 155 6.86 -3.61 -8.10
C MET A 155 5.67 -3.56 -7.14
N LYS A 156 5.20 -2.36 -6.76
CA LYS A 156 4.01 -2.20 -5.91
C LYS A 156 2.76 -2.81 -6.53
N ASN A 157 2.58 -2.71 -7.85
CA ASN A 157 1.49 -3.40 -8.53
C ASN A 157 1.57 -4.92 -8.34
N TYR A 158 2.75 -5.51 -8.50
CA TYR A 158 2.92 -6.95 -8.29
C TYR A 158 2.79 -7.37 -6.82
N VAL A 159 3.23 -6.55 -5.88
CA VAL A 159 3.01 -6.77 -4.44
C VAL A 159 1.52 -6.84 -4.15
N ALA A 160 0.74 -5.88 -4.66
CA ALA A 160 -0.69 -5.84 -4.43
C ALA A 160 -1.39 -7.05 -5.04
N LEU A 161 -1.07 -7.40 -6.28
CA LEU A 161 -1.63 -8.60 -6.93
C LEU A 161 -1.24 -9.90 -6.23
N THR A 162 -0.03 -9.97 -5.67
CA THR A 162 0.44 -11.11 -4.87
C THR A 162 -0.35 -11.22 -3.56
N ALA A 163 -0.52 -10.11 -2.83
CA ALA A 163 -1.29 -10.08 -1.60
C ALA A 163 -2.75 -10.51 -1.85
N TYR A 164 -3.36 -10.04 -2.93
CA TYR A 164 -4.70 -10.47 -3.34
C TYR A 164 -4.75 -11.97 -3.70
N ALA A 165 -3.79 -12.45 -4.49
CA ALA A 165 -3.74 -13.86 -4.90
C ALA A 165 -3.55 -14.81 -3.70
N ALA A 166 -2.76 -14.42 -2.70
CA ALA A 166 -2.53 -15.21 -1.49
C ALA A 166 -3.78 -15.33 -0.60
N MET A 167 -4.75 -14.42 -0.73
CA MET A 167 -6.04 -14.51 -0.03
C MET A 167 -7.09 -15.34 -0.76
N CYS A 168 -6.83 -15.72 -2.01
CA CYS A 168 -7.72 -16.58 -2.78
C CYS A 168 -7.44 -18.05 -2.45
N ASP A 169 -8.45 -18.92 -2.55
CA ASP A 169 -8.28 -20.37 -2.35
C ASP A 169 -7.24 -20.99 -3.32
N SER A 170 -7.08 -20.38 -4.48
CA SER A 170 -6.03 -20.70 -5.46
C SER A 170 -5.66 -19.44 -6.24
N VAL A 171 -4.44 -19.42 -6.79
CA VAL A 171 -3.99 -18.30 -7.62
C VAL A 171 -4.91 -18.15 -8.83
N PRO A 172 -5.59 -17.01 -9.01
CA PRO A 172 -6.45 -16.80 -10.17
C PRO A 172 -5.65 -16.94 -11.48
N PRO A 173 -6.18 -17.61 -12.53
CA PRO A 173 -5.44 -17.84 -13.77
C PRO A 173 -4.88 -16.57 -14.42
N LEU A 174 -5.60 -15.44 -14.31
CA LEU A 174 -5.16 -14.13 -14.82
C LEU A 174 -3.92 -13.57 -14.10
N LEU A 175 -3.64 -14.07 -12.89
CA LEU A 175 -2.50 -13.71 -12.05
C LEU A 175 -1.38 -14.75 -12.10
N ALA A 176 -1.51 -15.82 -12.91
CA ALA A 176 -0.44 -16.79 -13.13
C ALA A 176 0.85 -16.14 -13.67
N ILE A 177 0.73 -14.97 -14.33
CA ILE A 177 1.88 -14.18 -14.80
C ILE A 177 2.85 -13.79 -13.68
N LEU A 178 2.37 -13.70 -12.43
CA LEU A 178 3.18 -13.29 -11.28
C LEU A 178 4.40 -14.19 -11.12
N ARG A 179 4.25 -15.50 -11.41
CA ARG A 179 5.32 -16.50 -11.32
C ARG A 179 6.61 -16.02 -11.96
N ASP A 180 6.49 -15.41 -13.15
CA ASP A 180 7.63 -14.98 -13.96
C ASP A 180 7.90 -13.47 -13.88
N THR A 181 6.88 -12.65 -13.58
CA THR A 181 7.07 -11.19 -13.53
C THR A 181 7.65 -10.71 -12.21
N VAL A 182 7.33 -11.35 -11.08
CA VAL A 182 7.87 -10.97 -9.76
C VAL A 182 9.40 -11.10 -9.70
N PRO A 183 10.01 -12.24 -10.10
CA PRO A 183 11.48 -12.35 -10.14
C PRO A 183 12.15 -11.29 -11.02
N LYS A 184 11.56 -10.98 -12.18
CA LYS A 184 12.06 -9.92 -13.08
C LYS A 184 11.96 -8.54 -12.44
N SER A 185 10.86 -8.26 -11.74
CA SER A 185 10.66 -7.00 -11.03
C SER A 185 11.67 -6.84 -9.90
N ILE A 186 11.96 -7.91 -9.15
CA ILE A 186 12.97 -7.88 -8.08
C ILE A 186 14.36 -7.63 -8.67
N ALA A 187 14.73 -8.34 -9.74
CA ALA A 187 16.01 -8.11 -10.42
C ALA A 187 16.15 -6.70 -11.03
N GLN A 188 15.03 -6.05 -11.39
CA GLN A 188 15.02 -4.67 -11.84
C GLN A 188 15.23 -3.67 -10.67
N ASN A 189 14.65 -3.94 -9.51
CA ASN A 189 14.65 -3.02 -8.37
C ASN A 189 15.84 -3.20 -7.44
N ILE A 190 16.38 -4.42 -7.31
CA ILE A 190 17.42 -4.75 -6.34
C ILE A 190 18.71 -5.11 -7.06
N LEU A 191 19.75 -4.31 -6.81
CA LEU A 191 21.05 -4.45 -7.44
C LEU A 191 21.85 -5.63 -6.85
N ALA A 192 22.97 -5.98 -7.49
CA ALA A 192 23.83 -7.10 -7.08
C ALA A 192 24.39 -6.93 -5.65
N ASP A 193 24.65 -5.69 -5.23
CA ASP A 193 25.13 -5.33 -3.89
C ASP A 193 24.01 -5.25 -2.83
N GLY A 194 22.76 -5.50 -3.22
CA GLY A 194 21.59 -5.42 -2.33
C GLY A 194 20.97 -4.03 -2.26
N GLY A 195 21.56 -3.01 -2.86
CA GLY A 195 20.97 -1.66 -2.88
C GLY A 195 19.74 -1.58 -3.79
N HIS A 196 18.78 -0.73 -3.43
CA HIS A 196 17.67 -0.38 -4.31
C HIS A 196 18.14 0.48 -5.51
N ALA A 197 17.65 0.16 -6.71
CA ALA A 197 18.09 0.75 -7.97
C ALA A 197 17.91 2.28 -8.04
N GLU A 198 16.86 2.81 -7.41
CA GLU A 198 16.60 4.25 -7.34
C GLU A 198 17.51 4.99 -6.33
N ARG A 199 18.35 4.27 -5.59
CA ARG A 199 19.32 4.84 -4.61
C ARG A 199 18.66 5.78 -3.59
N CYS A 200 17.40 5.51 -3.26
CA CYS A 200 16.58 6.26 -2.33
C CYS A 200 16.44 5.40 -1.05
N PRO A 201 17.08 5.77 0.07
CA PRO A 201 16.99 5.03 1.34
C PRO A 201 15.56 4.70 1.78
N MET A 202 14.61 5.62 1.57
CA MET A 202 13.20 5.37 1.85
C MET A 202 12.63 4.25 0.97
N TYR A 203 12.88 4.27 -0.34
CA TYR A 203 12.43 3.21 -1.25
C TYR A 203 13.13 1.87 -0.98
N HIS A 204 14.37 1.89 -0.48
CA HIS A 204 15.06 0.67 -0.04
C HIS A 204 14.29 -0.03 1.08
N ILE A 205 13.91 0.71 2.13
CA ILE A 205 13.11 0.15 3.23
C ILE A 205 11.74 -0.33 2.75
N LEU A 206 11.03 0.49 1.96
CA LEU A 206 9.72 0.10 1.43
C LEU A 206 9.80 -1.17 0.57
N SER A 207 10.85 -1.30 -0.23
CA SER A 207 11.07 -2.49 -1.07
C SER A 207 11.46 -3.73 -0.25
N LEU A 208 12.15 -3.55 0.87
CA LEU A 208 12.45 -4.64 1.79
C LEU A 208 11.16 -5.20 2.39
N LEU A 209 10.23 -4.34 2.79
CA LEU A 209 8.89 -4.76 3.23
C LEU A 209 8.12 -5.47 2.10
N ASP A 210 8.25 -4.99 0.86
CA ASP A 210 7.62 -5.64 -0.31
C ASP A 210 8.18 -7.05 -0.57
N VAL A 211 9.49 -7.24 -0.42
CA VAL A 211 10.13 -8.57 -0.47
C VAL A 211 9.58 -9.49 0.62
N GLN A 212 9.38 -8.97 1.83
CA GLN A 212 8.74 -9.75 2.91
C GLN A 212 7.29 -10.12 2.58
N VAL A 213 6.52 -9.24 1.91
CA VAL A 213 5.16 -9.58 1.45
C VAL A 213 5.20 -10.69 0.41
N PHE A 214 6.13 -10.65 -0.56
CA PHE A 214 6.30 -11.74 -1.52
C PHE A 214 6.62 -13.06 -0.81
N ALA A 215 7.52 -13.06 0.18
CA ALA A 215 7.88 -14.26 0.93
C ALA A 215 6.70 -14.79 1.76
N ALA A 216 6.03 -13.92 2.50
CA ALA A 216 4.88 -14.27 3.34
C ALA A 216 3.67 -14.77 2.54
N SER A 217 3.59 -14.43 1.24
CA SER A 217 2.52 -14.91 0.36
C SER A 217 2.54 -16.43 0.14
N ASN A 218 3.71 -17.05 0.31
CA ASN A 218 3.96 -18.47 0.04
C ASN A 218 3.50 -18.93 -1.37
N LEU A 219 3.45 -18.00 -2.34
CA LEU A 219 3.17 -18.33 -3.73
C LEU A 219 4.45 -18.81 -4.41
N TYR A 220 4.35 -19.87 -5.20
CA TYR A 220 5.46 -20.45 -5.96
C TYR A 220 6.74 -20.67 -5.13
N PRO A 221 6.67 -21.34 -3.96
CA PRO A 221 7.78 -21.40 -2.99
C PRO A 221 9.08 -21.94 -3.59
N ASP A 222 9.00 -22.96 -4.45
CA ASP A 222 10.18 -23.54 -5.13
C ASP A 222 10.91 -22.55 -6.04
N THR A 223 10.20 -21.55 -6.57
CA THR A 223 10.74 -20.55 -7.50
C THR A 223 11.11 -19.25 -6.79
N TRP A 224 10.28 -18.83 -5.83
CA TRP A 224 10.40 -17.52 -5.21
C TRP A 224 11.28 -17.56 -3.95
N GLN A 225 11.08 -18.52 -3.05
CA GLN A 225 11.67 -18.48 -1.72
C GLN A 225 13.21 -18.38 -1.73
N PRO A 226 13.96 -19.20 -2.51
CA PRO A 226 15.42 -19.10 -2.52
C PRO A 226 15.93 -17.73 -2.99
N MET A 227 15.24 -17.13 -3.97
CA MET A 227 15.60 -15.82 -4.52
C MET A 227 15.22 -14.68 -3.58
N LEU A 228 14.08 -14.79 -2.89
CA LEU A 228 13.61 -13.82 -1.92
C LEU A 228 14.51 -13.82 -0.67
N ASP A 229 14.92 -14.99 -0.17
CA ASP A 229 15.84 -15.11 0.96
C ASP A 229 17.19 -14.47 0.67
N ASP A 230 17.77 -14.76 -0.51
CA ASP A 230 19.02 -14.12 -0.96
C ASP A 230 18.86 -12.60 -1.10
N THR A 231 17.78 -12.16 -1.74
CA THR A 231 17.49 -10.74 -1.97
C THR A 231 17.33 -10.00 -0.65
N PHE A 232 16.56 -10.56 0.28
CA PHE A 232 16.37 -10.00 1.61
C PHE A 232 17.70 -9.89 2.37
N ALA A 233 18.51 -10.96 2.37
CA ALA A 233 19.80 -10.96 3.05
C ALA A 233 20.74 -9.88 2.50
N ARG A 234 20.80 -9.70 1.17
CA ARG A 234 21.61 -8.65 0.54
C ARG A 234 21.08 -7.25 0.86
N MET A 235 19.77 -7.03 0.78
CA MET A 235 19.15 -5.74 1.13
C MET A 235 19.36 -5.37 2.60
N ALA A 236 19.25 -6.35 3.50
CA ALA A 236 19.50 -6.18 4.92
C ALA A 236 20.97 -5.80 5.20
N ALA A 237 21.92 -6.47 4.52
CA ALA A 237 23.34 -6.14 4.62
C ALA A 237 23.69 -4.75 4.06
N ALA A 238 22.93 -4.25 3.08
CA ALA A 238 23.11 -2.93 2.49
C ALA A 238 22.49 -1.79 3.32
N LEU A 239 21.45 -2.06 4.12
CA LEU A 239 20.71 -1.03 4.86
C LEU A 239 21.59 -0.15 5.79
N PRO A 240 22.59 -0.69 6.53
CA PRO A 240 23.47 0.13 7.37
C PRO A 240 24.21 1.24 6.60
N ALA A 241 24.50 1.05 5.31
CA ALA A 241 25.15 2.09 4.50
C ALA A 241 24.24 3.30 4.21
N MET A 242 22.93 3.16 4.45
CA MET A 242 21.90 4.18 4.26
C MET A 242 21.32 4.70 5.58
N THR A 243 21.83 4.21 6.71
CA THR A 243 21.29 4.47 8.05
C THR A 243 22.25 5.35 8.85
N LEU A 244 21.71 6.37 9.51
CA LEU A 244 22.43 7.28 10.38
C LEU A 244 22.60 6.67 11.77
N ALA A 245 23.48 7.27 12.59
CA ALA A 245 23.79 6.77 13.93
C ALA A 245 22.60 6.77 14.90
N ASP A 246 21.58 7.58 14.62
CA ASP A 246 20.33 7.65 15.38
C ASP A 246 19.27 6.65 14.89
N GLY A 247 19.58 5.80 13.91
CA GLY A 247 18.67 4.78 13.37
C GLY A 247 17.71 5.27 12.28
N ASP A 248 17.74 6.56 11.93
CA ASP A 248 17.00 7.08 10.78
C ASP A 248 17.77 6.91 9.46
N ILE A 249 17.08 7.06 8.34
CA ILE A 249 17.70 6.99 7.02
C ILE A 249 18.41 8.30 6.65
N ALA A 250 19.46 8.20 5.84
CA ALA A 250 20.01 9.36 5.15
C ALA A 250 18.98 9.95 4.17
N LEU A 251 18.83 11.29 4.18
CA LEU A 251 17.88 12.01 3.31
C LEU A 251 18.44 12.24 1.90
N MET A 252 18.83 11.15 1.23
CA MET A 252 19.35 11.17 -0.15
C MET A 252 18.22 10.95 -1.16
N ASN A 253 18.32 11.61 -2.31
CA ASN A 253 17.32 11.62 -3.37
C ASN A 253 15.92 12.00 -2.82
N ASP A 254 14.88 11.23 -3.17
CA ASP A 254 13.49 11.51 -2.77
C ASP A 254 13.15 10.96 -1.38
N SER A 255 14.12 10.79 -0.48
CA SER A 255 13.84 10.27 0.87
C SER A 255 13.33 11.36 1.81
N TRP A 256 12.32 11.02 2.61
CA TRP A 256 11.92 11.78 3.80
C TRP A 256 11.56 10.86 4.96
N ILE A 257 11.61 11.39 6.19
CA ILE A 257 11.27 10.64 7.41
C ILE A 257 9.76 10.53 7.54
N GLY A 258 9.28 9.36 7.99
CA GLY A 258 7.87 9.11 8.33
C GLY A 258 7.06 8.39 7.24
N GLU A 259 7.58 8.22 6.03
CA GLU A 259 6.91 7.40 5.00
C GLU A 259 7.22 5.91 5.17
N ALA A 260 8.45 5.57 5.56
CA ALA A 260 8.91 4.22 5.85
C ALA A 260 9.07 4.03 7.37
N PRO A 261 9.01 2.79 7.90
CA PRO A 261 9.45 2.52 9.26
C PRO A 261 10.92 2.90 9.41
N ARG A 262 11.35 3.12 10.64
CA ARG A 262 12.75 3.38 10.95
C ARG A 262 13.62 2.20 10.53
N ALA A 263 14.83 2.47 10.05
CA ALA A 263 15.72 1.46 9.52
C ALA A 263 16.09 0.40 10.59
N ASP A 264 16.27 0.84 11.83
CA ASP A 264 16.57 0.01 13.00
C ASP A 264 15.41 -0.90 13.46
N ALA A 265 14.22 -0.76 12.88
CA ALA A 265 13.04 -1.57 13.20
C ALA A 265 12.70 -2.62 12.12
N VAL A 266 13.46 -2.67 11.03
CA VAL A 266 13.10 -3.43 9.81
C VAL A 266 13.95 -4.70 9.64
N VAL A 267 15.15 -4.73 10.22
CA VAL A 267 16.12 -5.84 10.19
C VAL A 267 16.63 -6.17 11.57
#